data_AF-A0A497JG40-F1
#
_entry.id   AF-A0A497JG40-F1
#
_cell.length_a   1.000
_cell.length_b   1.000
_cell.length_c   1.000
_cell.angle_alpha   90.00
_cell.angle_beta   90.00
_cell.angle_gamma   90.00
#
_symmetry.space_group_name_H-M   'P 1'
#
loop_
_entity.id
_entity.type
_entity.pdbx_description
1 polymer ?
#
loop_
_entity_poly.entity_id
_entity_poly.type
_entity_poly.pdbx_seq_one_letter_code
_entity_poly.pdbx_strand_id
1 'polypeptide(L)'
;MTLLEELKLRVHKYEKLTEQALQEVQIIAEKGTKDYRRAEQFIQMAKDYFSDAKYYAEKGDNITALASFSYAHAWLDAGVKAGILKGENTRLFVQP
;
A
#
# COMPACT_ATOMS: atom_id res chain seq x y z
N MET A 1 -16.11 -22.21 6.64
CA MET A 1 -15.46 -20.91 6.82
C MET A 1 -16.53 -19.84 6.78
N THR A 2 -16.60 -18.99 7.79
CA THR A 2 -17.58 -17.90 7.90
C THR A 2 -17.13 -16.68 7.09
N LEU A 3 -18.06 -15.79 6.76
CA LEU A 3 -17.75 -14.52 6.06
C LEU A 3 -16.72 -13.68 6.86
N LEU A 4 -16.82 -13.70 8.20
CA LEU A 4 -15.90 -12.99 9.07
C LEU A 4 -14.49 -13.58 9.04
N GLU A 5 -14.36 -14.91 8.99
CA GLU A 5 -13.08 -15.58 8.82
C GLU A 5 -12.45 -15.26 7.46
N GLU A 6 -13.25 -15.24 6.38
CA GLU A 6 -12.77 -14.85 5.05
C GLU A 6 -12.27 -13.40 5.02
N LEU A 7 -13.02 -12.49 5.64
CA LEU A 7 -12.62 -11.09 5.71
C LEU A 7 -11.30 -10.91 6.46
N LYS A 8 -11.11 -11.59 7.59
CA LYS A 8 -9.84 -11.55 8.34
C LYS A 8 -8.66 -12.08 7.55
N LEU A 9 -8.84 -13.18 6.80
CA LEU A 9 -7.79 -13.69 5.91
C LEU A 9 -7.43 -12.69 4.81
N ARG A 10 -8.42 -12.00 4.22
CA ARG A 10 -8.17 -10.95 3.22
C ARG A 10 -7.41 -9.77 3.82
N VAL A 11 -7.79 -9.30 5.01
CA VAL A 11 -7.07 -8.24 5.73
C VAL A 11 -5.61 -8.62 5.91
N HIS A 12 -5.33 -9.82 6.44
CA HIS A 12 -3.95 -10.27 6.66
C HIS A 12 -3.15 -10.41 5.35
N LYS A 13 -3.79 -10.90 4.29
CA LYS A 13 -3.18 -10.96 2.95
C LYS A 13 -2.78 -9.55 2.47
N TYR A 14 -3.69 -8.58 2.54
CA TYR A 14 -3.45 -7.22 2.05
C TYR A 14 -2.45 -6.45 2.91
N GLU A 15 -2.45 -6.69 4.22
CA GLU A 15 -1.41 -6.22 5.14
C GLU A 15 -0.03 -6.68 4.64
N LYS A 16 0.16 -7.99 4.45
CA LYS A 16 1.46 -8.53 4.05
C LYS A 16 1.92 -8.06 2.67
N LEU A 17 1.01 -8.04 1.69
CA LEU A 17 1.33 -7.55 0.34
C LEU A 17 1.73 -6.07 0.35
N THR A 18 1.00 -5.25 1.09
CA THR A 18 1.29 -3.80 1.16
C THR A 18 2.54 -3.50 1.97
N GLU A 19 2.79 -4.25 3.04
CA GLU A 19 4.02 -4.18 3.82
C GLU A 19 5.24 -4.48 2.95
N GLN A 20 5.18 -5.56 2.15
CA GLN A 20 6.23 -5.91 1.20
C GLN A 20 6.43 -4.83 0.12
N ALA A 21 5.34 -4.33 -0.47
CA ALA A 21 5.43 -3.26 -1.46
C ALA A 21 6.06 -1.98 -0.89
N LEU A 22 5.73 -1.61 0.36
CA LEU A 22 6.33 -0.46 1.05
C LEU A 22 7.84 -0.65 1.33
N GLN A 23 8.29 -1.89 1.56
CA GLN A 23 9.71 -2.20 1.78
C GLN A 23 10.52 -2.20 0.48
N GLU A 24 9.91 -2.65 -0.62
CA GLU A 24 10.59 -2.80 -1.91
C GLU A 24 10.51 -1.57 -2.82
N VAL A 25 9.55 -0.66 -2.57
CA VAL A 25 9.36 0.51 -3.43
C VAL A 25 10.52 1.50 -3.33
N GLN A 26 10.98 1.97 -4.49
CA GLN A 26 12.07 2.92 -4.65
C GLN A 26 11.60 4.12 -5.47
N ILE A 27 12.08 5.31 -5.10
CA ILE A 27 11.91 6.51 -5.90
C ILE A 27 12.91 6.47 -7.06
N ILE A 28 12.42 6.59 -8.29
CA ILE A 28 13.26 6.64 -9.49
C ILE A 28 13.41 8.05 -10.07
N ALA A 29 12.59 8.99 -9.61
CA ALA A 29 12.71 10.40 -9.98
C ALA A 29 14.00 11.02 -9.43
N GLU A 30 14.59 11.97 -10.16
CA GLU A 30 15.82 12.65 -9.75
C GLU A 30 15.57 13.56 -8.53
N LYS A 31 16.45 13.48 -7.53
CA LYS A 31 16.35 14.25 -6.28
C LYS A 31 16.29 15.76 -6.55
N GLY A 32 15.37 16.45 -5.86
CA GLY A 32 15.17 17.90 -6.00
C GLY A 32 14.14 18.31 -7.06
N THR A 33 13.76 17.40 -7.96
CA THR A 33 12.71 17.64 -8.95
C THR A 33 11.31 17.68 -8.33
N LYS A 34 10.33 18.16 -9.09
CA LYS A 34 8.90 18.09 -8.70
C LYS A 34 8.43 16.64 -8.56
N ASP A 35 8.91 15.75 -9.44
CA ASP A 35 8.52 14.34 -9.43
C ASP A 35 9.11 13.58 -8.24
N TYR A 36 10.31 13.93 -7.77
CA TYR A 36 10.85 13.37 -6.53
C TYR A 36 9.96 13.73 -5.32
N ARG A 37 9.58 15.00 -5.19
CA ARG A 37 8.65 15.42 -4.12
C ARG A 37 7.29 14.73 -4.24
N ARG A 38 6.79 14.54 -5.46
CA ARG A 38 5.56 13.80 -5.72
C ARG A 38 5.71 12.33 -5.32
N ALA A 39 6.83 11.70 -5.62
CA ALA A 39 7.12 10.32 -5.23
C ALA A 39 7.19 10.16 -3.71
N GLU A 40 7.84 11.08 -3.01
CA GLU A 40 7.87 11.13 -1.54
C GLU A 40 6.45 11.24 -0.97
N GLN A 41 5.60 12.11 -1.54
CA GLN A 41 4.21 12.24 -1.14
C GLN A 41 3.42 10.94 -1.35
N PHE A 42 3.61 10.26 -2.48
CA PHE A 42 2.93 8.98 -2.75
C PHE A 42 3.32 7.91 -1.72
N ILE A 43 4.61 7.78 -1.41
CA ILE A 43 5.08 6.84 -0.37
C ILE A 43 4.53 7.25 1.00
N GLN A 44 4.50 8.55 1.32
CA GLN A 44 3.96 9.02 2.60
C GLN A 44 2.47 8.68 2.74
N MET A 45 1.66 8.97 1.71
CA MET A 45 0.25 8.60 1.71
C MET A 45 0.05 7.09 1.88
N ALA A 46 0.85 6.26 1.19
CA ALA A 46 0.79 4.82 1.36
C ALA A 46 1.11 4.38 2.81
N LYS A 47 2.11 4.99 3.45
CA LYS A 47 2.47 4.70 4.86
C LYS A 47 1.38 5.14 5.84
N ASP A 48 0.77 6.31 5.62
CA ASP A 48 -0.28 6.85 6.48
C ASP A 48 -1.50 5.91 6.47
N TYR A 49 -1.99 5.54 5.28
CA TYR A 49 -3.10 4.58 5.16
C TYR A 49 -2.77 3.18 5.64
N PHE A 50 -1.51 2.73 5.50
CA PHE A 50 -1.07 1.45 6.07
C PHE A 50 -1.10 1.48 7.61
N SER A 51 -0.73 2.61 8.22
CA SER A 51 -0.84 2.82 9.66
C SER A 51 -2.30 2.80 10.13
N ASP A 52 -3.18 3.52 9.43
CA ASP A 52 -4.61 3.54 9.71
C ASP A 52 -5.22 2.13 9.58
N ALA A 53 -4.84 1.39 8.54
CA ALA A 53 -5.33 0.04 8.32
C ALA A 53 -4.99 -0.90 9.48
N LYS A 54 -3.77 -0.82 10.01
CA LYS A 54 -3.36 -1.58 11.21
C LYS A 54 -4.18 -1.17 12.43
N TYR A 55 -4.41 0.13 12.64
CA TYR A 55 -5.26 0.61 13.72
C TYR A 55 -6.68 0.04 13.66
N TYR A 56 -7.32 0.05 12.47
CA TYR A 56 -8.66 -0.52 12.30
C TYR A 56 -8.67 -2.05 12.47
N ALA A 57 -7.64 -2.75 12.00
CA ALA A 57 -7.51 -4.20 12.16
C ALA A 57 -7.41 -4.60 13.65
N GLU A 58 -6.59 -3.88 14.44
CA GLU A 58 -6.45 -4.08 15.88
C GLU A 58 -7.76 -3.84 16.64
N LYS A 59 -8.61 -2.91 16.16
CA LYS A 59 -9.94 -2.64 16.72
C LYS A 59 -11.02 -3.63 16.26
N GLY A 60 -10.69 -4.56 15.35
CA GLY A 60 -11.62 -5.53 14.79
C GLY A 60 -12.53 -4.97 13.68
N ASP A 61 -12.32 -3.72 13.25
CA ASP A 61 -13.00 -3.14 12.09
C ASP A 61 -12.30 -3.58 10.80
N ASN A 62 -12.56 -4.84 10.43
CA ASN A 62 -11.91 -5.49 9.30
C ASN A 62 -12.35 -4.94 7.94
N ILE A 63 -13.52 -4.30 7.84
CA ILE A 63 -13.99 -3.68 6.59
C ILE A 63 -13.16 -2.44 6.31
N THR A 64 -13.05 -1.54 7.30
CA THR A 64 -12.25 -0.32 7.18
C THR A 64 -10.77 -0.66 7.02
N ALA A 65 -10.26 -1.66 7.76
CA ALA A 65 -8.88 -2.13 7.62
C ALA A 65 -8.56 -2.60 6.20
N LEU A 66 -9.43 -3.44 5.60
CA LEU A 66 -9.24 -3.94 4.24
C LEU A 66 -9.25 -2.79 3.22
N ALA A 67 -10.19 -1.85 3.36
CA ALA A 67 -10.28 -0.67 2.50
C ALA A 67 -9.00 0.19 2.60
N SER A 68 -8.51 0.45 3.82
CA SER A 68 -7.31 1.25 4.04
C SER A 68 -6.04 0.57 3.52
N PHE A 69 -5.86 -0.74 3.72
CA PHE A 69 -4.73 -1.47 3.10
C PHE A 69 -4.78 -1.41 1.57
N SER A 70 -5.97 -1.57 0.99
CA SER A 70 -6.17 -1.50 -0.46
C SER A 70 -5.82 -0.10 -0.99
N TYR A 71 -6.21 0.95 -0.28
CA TYR A 71 -5.92 2.33 -0.67
C TYR A 71 -4.44 2.69 -0.49
N ALA A 72 -3.80 2.21 0.58
CA ALA A 72 -2.35 2.32 0.77
C ALA A 72 -1.58 1.71 -0.42
N HIS A 73 -1.97 0.51 -0.83
CA HIS A 73 -1.36 -0.17 -1.98
C HIS A 73 -1.60 0.59 -3.30
N ALA A 74 -2.80 1.14 -3.48
CA ALA A 74 -3.16 1.91 -4.67
C ALA A 74 -2.27 3.15 -4.88
N TRP A 75 -1.80 3.80 -3.80
CA TRP A 75 -0.83 4.90 -3.92
C TRP A 75 0.51 4.42 -4.49
N LEU A 76 0.98 3.25 -4.12
CA LEU A 76 2.22 2.68 -4.65
C LEU A 76 2.07 2.31 -6.12
N ASP A 77 1.00 1.61 -6.48
CA ASP A 77 0.64 1.27 -7.87
C ASP A 77 0.55 2.52 -8.74
N ALA A 78 -0.11 3.57 -8.26
CA ALA A 78 -0.25 4.81 -8.99
C ALA A 78 1.12 5.48 -9.23
N GLY A 79 2.03 5.43 -8.26
CA GLY A 79 3.38 5.95 -8.41
C GLY A 79 4.23 5.16 -9.41
N VAL A 80 4.08 3.82 -9.44
CA VAL A 80 4.72 2.97 -10.44
C VAL A 80 4.18 3.25 -11.83
N LYS A 81 2.86 3.32 -11.99
CA LYS A 81 2.22 3.66 -13.28
C LYS A 81 2.56 5.06 -13.76
N ALA A 82 2.74 6.01 -12.85
CA ALA A 82 3.17 7.37 -13.17
C ALA A 82 4.67 7.48 -13.51
N GLY A 83 5.45 6.40 -13.36
CA GLY A 83 6.88 6.39 -13.66
C GLY A 83 7.74 7.16 -12.65
N ILE A 84 7.24 7.40 -11.44
CA ILE A 84 7.97 8.11 -10.37
C ILE A 84 8.46 7.16 -9.27
N LEU A 85 7.86 5.97 -9.17
CA LEU A 85 8.27 4.87 -8.32
C LEU A 85 8.63 3.64 -9.15
N LYS A 86 9.39 2.73 -8.57
CA LYS A 86 9.65 1.37 -9.08
C LYS A 86 9.67 0.40 -7.92
N GLY A 87 9.22 -0.83 -8.14
CA GLY A 87 9.59 -1.95 -7.27
C GLY A 87 10.22 -3.08 -8.08
N GLU A 88 11.06 -3.86 -7.42
CA GLU A 88 11.80 -4.95 -8.06
C GLU A 88 10.86 -6.10 -8.44
N ASN A 89 9.90 -6.44 -7.57
CA ASN A 89 8.90 -7.45 -7.82
C ASN A 89 7.65 -6.85 -8.47
N THR A 90 7.55 -6.94 -9.80
CA THR A 90 6.39 -6.43 -10.57
C THR A 90 5.06 -7.04 -10.16
N ARG A 91 5.05 -8.22 -9.52
CA ARG A 91 3.81 -8.85 -9.02
C ARG A 91 3.23 -8.15 -7.79
N LEU A 92 4.02 -7.30 -7.13
CA LEU A 92 3.56 -6.47 -6.02
C LEU A 92 2.93 -5.15 -6.47
N PHE A 93 2.94 -4.82 -7.77
CA PHE A 93 2.44 -3.54 -8.27
C PHE A 93 1.34 -3.71 -9.33
N VAL A 94 0.46 -4.66 -9.03
CA VAL A 94 -0.77 -4.98 -9.76
C VAL A 94 -1.82 -5.24 -8.70
N GLN A 95 -2.59 -4.20 -8.35
CA GLN A 95 -3.58 -4.22 -7.28
C GLN A 95 -4.24 -5.62 -7.10
N PRO A 96 -4.13 -6.22 -5.90
CA PRO A 96 -4.48 -7.63 -5.66
C PRO A 96 -5.98 -7.93 -5.68
#